data_AF-A0A8K0QH77-F1
#
_entry.id   AF-A0A8K0QH77-F1
#
_cell.length_a   1.000
_cell.length_b   1.000
_cell.length_c   1.000
_cell.angle_alpha   90.00
_cell.angle_beta   90.00
_cell.angle_gamma   90.00
#
_symmetry.space_group_name_H-M   'P 1'
#
loop_
_entity.id
_entity.type
_entity.pdbx_description
1 polymer ?
#
loop_
_entity_poly.entity_id
_entity_poly.type
_entity_poly.pdbx_seq_one_letter_code
_entity_poly.pdbx_strand_id
1 'polypeptide(L)'
;MAALHQFEWRPAKLLQDYNVSQDFALLVLNQPLRLGSNLRKLWKNSSMRVAADGGANRLHALSSFHGKFSNLQLIIGDLDSLTPTVRDFYSSQPSPATIIHDPDQESTDFGKAINWIRKENSEGIDIVALGGIGGRVDQGLSQLHHLYRFQTDPVYAQGRIYLLSGSSLTFLLKAGVHHIQVREDGEQDVFGKHVGIIPLKEPSIISTSGLEWDVTDWQTEIGGQLSTSNHVLPDTQVVQIKTDKDVLFTIALGQVDGEDHE
;
A
#
# COMPACT_ATOMS: atom_id res chain seq x y z
N MET A 1 1.53 -8.50 33.41
CA MET A 1 1.76 -7.77 32.13
C MET A 1 1.10 -8.58 31.04
N ALA A 2 0.18 -8.00 30.26
CA ALA A 2 -0.38 -8.69 29.11
C ALA A 2 0.76 -8.96 28.09
N ALA A 3 0.78 -10.13 27.48
CA ALA A 3 1.74 -10.43 26.42
C ALA A 3 1.51 -9.47 25.24
N LEU A 4 2.56 -8.87 24.72
CA LEU A 4 2.47 -8.04 23.51
C LEU A 4 2.09 -8.93 22.33
N HIS A 5 1.20 -8.43 21.47
CA HIS A 5 0.91 -9.09 20.21
C HIS A 5 2.17 -9.18 19.36
N GLN A 6 2.33 -10.32 18.68
CA GLN A 6 3.39 -10.53 17.71
C GLN A 6 2.79 -10.62 16.31
N PHE A 7 3.43 -9.96 15.35
CA PHE A 7 2.95 -9.87 13.97
C PHE A 7 4.07 -10.22 12.99
N GLU A 8 3.76 -11.06 12.02
CA GLU A 8 4.67 -11.36 10.90
C GLU A 8 4.23 -10.63 9.65
N TRP A 9 5.19 -10.05 8.91
CA TRP A 9 4.96 -9.35 7.66
C TRP A 9 5.86 -9.93 6.58
N ARG A 10 5.28 -10.20 5.40
CA ARG A 10 6.03 -10.65 4.23
C ARG A 10 5.71 -9.77 3.01
N PRO A 11 5.96 -8.45 3.07
CA PRO A 11 5.54 -7.52 2.04
C PRO A 11 6.22 -7.77 0.68
N ALA A 12 7.40 -8.41 0.67
CA ALA A 12 8.09 -8.79 -0.56
C ALA A 12 7.21 -9.68 -1.47
N LYS A 13 6.39 -10.57 -0.88
CA LYS A 13 5.50 -11.48 -1.61
C LYS A 13 4.53 -10.73 -2.54
N LEU A 14 4.13 -9.51 -2.19
CA LEU A 14 3.27 -8.71 -3.05
C LEU A 14 3.95 -8.38 -4.40
N LEU A 15 5.27 -8.29 -4.40
CA LEU A 15 6.12 -7.80 -5.49
C LEU A 15 7.02 -8.89 -6.12
N GLN A 16 6.85 -10.16 -5.74
CA GLN A 16 7.50 -11.29 -6.40
C GLN A 16 6.80 -11.66 -7.71
N ASP A 17 7.50 -12.37 -8.60
CA ASP A 17 6.90 -12.91 -9.82
C ASP A 17 6.34 -14.31 -9.57
N TYR A 18 5.06 -14.38 -9.20
CA TYR A 18 4.37 -15.64 -8.98
C TYR A 18 3.60 -16.09 -10.23
N ASN A 19 3.47 -17.41 -10.40
CA ASN A 19 2.64 -17.99 -11.46
C ASN A 19 1.15 -18.08 -11.07
N VAL A 20 0.82 -17.75 -9.83
CA VAL A 20 -0.54 -17.80 -9.28
C VAL A 20 -0.87 -16.49 -8.57
N SER A 21 -2.14 -16.08 -8.65
CA SER A 21 -2.63 -14.92 -7.90
C SER A 21 -2.53 -15.17 -6.40
N GLN A 22 -2.16 -14.12 -5.68
CA GLN A 22 -2.17 -14.01 -4.23
C GLN A 22 -3.50 -13.39 -3.78
N ASP A 23 -3.86 -13.64 -2.52
CA ASP A 23 -5.14 -13.18 -1.96
C ASP A 23 -5.06 -11.74 -1.44
N PHE A 24 -5.03 -10.79 -2.37
CA PHE A 24 -5.11 -9.36 -2.05
C PHE A 24 -5.84 -8.56 -3.14
N ALA A 25 -6.47 -7.47 -2.72
CA ALA A 25 -7.07 -6.48 -3.60
C ALA A 25 -6.05 -5.39 -3.98
N LEU A 26 -5.92 -5.12 -5.28
CA LEU A 26 -5.21 -3.97 -5.81
C LEU A 26 -6.20 -2.82 -6.00
N LEU A 27 -5.96 -1.70 -5.32
CA LEU A 27 -6.76 -0.49 -5.40
C LEU A 27 -5.97 0.63 -6.08
N VAL A 28 -6.46 1.16 -7.20
CA VAL A 28 -5.79 2.24 -7.94
C VAL A 28 -6.48 3.58 -7.70
N LEU A 29 -5.73 4.54 -7.18
CA LEU A 29 -6.21 5.89 -6.87
C LEU A 29 -5.98 6.85 -8.04
N ASN A 30 -6.65 8.01 -8.01
CA ASN A 30 -6.51 9.06 -9.03
C ASN A 30 -5.22 9.90 -8.85
N GLN A 31 -4.07 9.25 -8.83
CA GLN A 31 -2.74 9.88 -8.73
C GLN A 31 -1.88 9.54 -9.95
N PRO A 32 -0.81 10.31 -10.24
CA PRO A 32 0.14 9.96 -11.30
C PRO A 32 0.63 8.52 -11.13
N LEU A 33 0.39 7.70 -12.15
CA LEU A 33 0.73 6.29 -12.18
C LEU A 33 1.73 6.07 -13.30
N ARG A 34 2.85 5.39 -13.01
CA ARG A 34 3.86 5.03 -14.00
C ARG A 34 3.71 3.56 -14.36
N LEU A 35 3.89 3.23 -15.64
CA LEU A 35 3.93 1.84 -16.09
C LEU A 35 5.28 1.23 -15.71
N GLY A 36 5.35 0.66 -14.51
CA GLY A 36 6.55 0.00 -13.98
C GLY A 36 6.41 -1.51 -13.87
N SER A 37 7.51 -2.16 -13.53
CA SER A 37 7.53 -3.59 -13.19
C SER A 37 6.60 -3.92 -12.02
N ASN A 38 6.60 -3.09 -10.99
CA ASN A 38 5.78 -3.27 -9.78
C ASN A 38 4.28 -3.23 -10.08
N LEU A 39 3.80 -2.28 -10.89
CA LEU A 39 2.38 -2.23 -11.30
C LEU A 39 1.97 -3.52 -12.01
N ARG A 40 2.81 -4.03 -12.93
CA ARG A 40 2.51 -5.29 -13.64
C ARG A 40 2.47 -6.49 -12.71
N LYS A 41 3.45 -6.61 -11.80
CA LYS A 41 3.50 -7.69 -10.81
C LYS A 41 2.28 -7.64 -9.89
N LEU A 42 1.96 -6.48 -9.31
CA LEU A 42 0.79 -6.31 -8.45
C LEU A 42 -0.53 -6.59 -9.18
N TRP A 43 -0.65 -6.15 -10.43
CA TRP A 43 -1.84 -6.41 -11.23
C TRP A 43 -2.03 -7.91 -11.54
N LYS A 44 -0.94 -8.60 -11.87
CA LYS A 44 -0.91 -10.04 -12.10
C LYS A 44 -1.22 -10.81 -10.82
N ASN A 45 -0.62 -10.41 -9.70
CA ASN A 45 -0.69 -11.11 -8.43
C ASN A 45 -2.00 -10.86 -7.67
N SER A 46 -2.72 -9.77 -7.91
CA SER A 46 -3.97 -9.48 -7.20
C SER A 46 -5.12 -10.42 -7.60
N SER A 47 -5.92 -10.84 -6.61
CA SER A 47 -7.18 -11.56 -6.81
C SER A 47 -8.32 -10.60 -7.19
N MET A 48 -8.24 -9.35 -6.72
CA MET A 48 -9.24 -8.31 -6.97
C MET A 48 -8.59 -7.01 -7.48
N ARG A 49 -9.19 -6.35 -8.48
CA ARG A 49 -8.69 -5.10 -9.10
C ARG A 49 -9.78 -4.03 -9.09
N VAL A 50 -9.53 -2.97 -8.32
CA VAL A 50 -10.47 -1.86 -8.09
C VAL A 50 -9.82 -0.54 -8.46
N ALA A 51 -10.58 0.36 -9.07
CA ALA A 51 -10.20 1.75 -9.28
C ALA A 51 -11.13 2.67 -8.48
N ALA A 52 -10.53 3.61 -7.75
CA ALA A 52 -11.24 4.71 -7.10
C ALA A 52 -11.42 5.84 -8.12
N ASP A 53 -12.65 5.98 -8.62
CA ASP A 53 -13.09 6.98 -9.60
C ASP A 53 -12.04 7.24 -10.72
N GLY A 54 -11.38 8.39 -10.70
CA GLY A 54 -10.40 8.79 -11.71
C GLY A 54 -9.14 7.89 -11.77
N GLY A 55 -8.94 6.99 -10.81
CA GLY A 55 -7.93 5.94 -10.90
C GLY A 55 -8.09 5.06 -12.15
N ALA A 56 -9.31 4.90 -12.65
CA ALA A 56 -9.57 4.20 -13.90
C ALA A 56 -9.00 4.96 -15.10
N ASN A 57 -9.05 6.30 -15.10
CA ASN A 57 -8.42 7.11 -16.15
C ASN A 57 -6.90 6.92 -16.15
N ARG A 58 -6.29 6.80 -14.96
CA ARG A 58 -4.84 6.57 -14.81
C ARG A 58 -4.43 5.23 -15.41
N LEU A 59 -5.19 4.16 -15.12
CA LEU A 59 -4.96 2.86 -15.73
C LEU A 59 -5.13 2.90 -17.25
N HIS A 60 -6.24 3.48 -17.73
CA HIS A 60 -6.51 3.57 -19.16
C HIS A 60 -5.42 4.33 -19.92
N ALA A 61 -4.90 5.43 -19.36
CA ALA A 61 -3.80 6.19 -19.96
C ALA A 61 -2.53 5.36 -20.15
N LEU A 62 -2.27 4.37 -19.29
CA LEU A 62 -1.12 3.44 -19.41
C LEU A 62 -1.39 2.25 -20.34
N SER A 63 -2.65 2.06 -20.75
CA SER A 63 -3.10 0.85 -21.44
C SER A 63 -2.87 0.90 -22.97
N SER A 64 -2.08 1.85 -23.47
CA SER A 64 -1.89 2.20 -24.88
C SER A 64 -1.94 0.97 -25.81
N PHE A 65 -3.04 0.88 -26.57
CA PHE A 65 -3.29 0.02 -27.72
C PHE A 65 -3.33 -1.52 -27.54
N HIS A 66 -3.07 -2.10 -26.36
CA HIS A 66 -3.00 -3.57 -26.21
C HIS A 66 -3.89 -4.18 -25.11
N GLY A 67 -4.85 -3.43 -24.54
CA GLY A 67 -5.75 -3.98 -23.53
C GLY A 67 -5.04 -4.42 -22.24
N LYS A 68 -3.86 -3.87 -21.95
CA LYS A 68 -3.21 -4.06 -20.65
C LYS A 68 -4.16 -3.48 -19.59
N PHE A 69 -4.37 -4.19 -18.49
CA PHE A 69 -5.29 -3.79 -17.41
C PHE A 69 -6.79 -3.74 -17.78
N SER A 70 -7.21 -4.37 -18.89
CA SER A 70 -8.63 -4.44 -19.29
C SER A 70 -9.51 -5.26 -18.34
N ASN A 71 -8.94 -6.21 -17.60
CA ASN A 71 -9.63 -7.03 -16.61
C ASN A 71 -9.80 -6.32 -15.24
N LEU A 72 -9.94 -4.99 -15.26
CA LEU A 72 -10.38 -4.23 -14.09
C LEU A 72 -11.80 -4.70 -13.72
N GLN A 73 -12.06 -4.95 -12.44
CA GLN A 73 -13.33 -5.54 -12.00
C GLN A 73 -14.31 -4.51 -11.46
N LEU A 74 -13.81 -3.42 -10.87
CA LEU A 74 -14.64 -2.39 -10.26
C LEU A 74 -14.08 -0.99 -10.48
N ILE A 75 -14.98 -0.04 -10.76
CA ILE A 75 -14.76 1.40 -10.63
C ILE A 75 -15.79 1.92 -9.64
N ILE A 76 -15.35 2.59 -8.58
CA ILE A 76 -16.22 3.13 -7.53
C ILE A 76 -15.81 4.53 -7.10
N GLY A 77 -16.78 5.39 -6.87
CA GLY A 77 -16.61 6.75 -6.36
C GLY A 77 -17.84 7.60 -6.65
N ASP A 78 -17.76 8.91 -6.45
CA ASP A 78 -18.80 9.83 -6.94
C ASP A 78 -18.80 9.99 -8.48
N LEU A 79 -17.78 9.44 -9.14
CA LEU A 79 -17.63 9.42 -10.60
C LEU A 79 -17.49 10.80 -11.23
N ASP A 80 -17.03 11.80 -10.46
CA ASP A 80 -16.82 13.17 -10.94
C ASP A 80 -15.57 13.31 -11.81
N SER A 81 -14.59 12.42 -11.62
CA SER A 81 -13.33 12.43 -12.34
C SER A 81 -13.30 11.40 -13.48
N LEU A 82 -14.06 10.29 -13.40
CA LEU A 82 -14.13 9.27 -14.44
C LEU A 82 -14.63 9.85 -15.78
N THR A 83 -13.81 9.74 -16.82
CA THR A 83 -14.21 10.25 -18.14
C THR A 83 -15.18 9.30 -18.85
N PRO A 84 -16.12 9.80 -19.67
CA PRO A 84 -17.06 8.95 -20.42
C PRO A 84 -16.36 7.92 -21.30
N THR A 85 -15.29 8.32 -22.00
CA THR A 85 -14.50 7.41 -22.86
C THR A 85 -13.91 6.23 -22.08
N VAL A 86 -13.40 6.49 -20.87
CA VAL A 86 -12.80 5.46 -20.02
C VAL A 86 -13.88 4.57 -19.40
N ARG A 87 -15.00 5.15 -18.99
CA ARG A 87 -16.19 4.43 -18.56
C ARG A 87 -16.66 3.43 -19.63
N ASP A 88 -16.80 3.90 -20.87
CA ASP A 88 -17.25 3.10 -22.00
C ASP A 88 -16.22 2.01 -22.35
N PHE A 89 -14.93 2.32 -22.29
CA PHE A 89 -13.87 1.33 -22.47
C PHE A 89 -14.01 0.17 -21.48
N TYR A 90 -14.10 0.45 -20.18
CA TYR A 90 -14.19 -0.62 -19.17
C TYR A 90 -15.55 -1.35 -19.17
N SER A 91 -16.61 -0.69 -19.61
CA SER A 91 -17.95 -1.30 -19.76
C SER A 91 -18.07 -2.21 -20.98
N SER A 92 -17.20 -2.04 -21.99
CA SER A 92 -17.22 -2.80 -23.25
C SER A 92 -16.24 -3.97 -23.31
N GLN A 93 -15.48 -4.23 -22.23
CA GLN A 93 -14.57 -5.36 -22.17
C GLN A 93 -15.33 -6.71 -22.14
N PRO A 94 -14.69 -7.83 -22.55
CA PRO A 94 -15.33 -9.16 -22.49
C PRO A 94 -15.80 -9.55 -21.09
N SER A 95 -15.10 -9.09 -20.06
CA SER A 95 -15.53 -9.11 -18.66
C SER A 95 -15.63 -7.66 -18.18
N PRO A 96 -16.81 -7.02 -18.29
CA PRO A 96 -16.97 -5.61 -17.96
C PRO A 96 -16.66 -5.31 -16.49
N ALA A 97 -16.06 -4.16 -16.23
CA ALA A 97 -15.95 -3.65 -14.87
C ALA A 97 -17.34 -3.28 -14.35
N THR A 98 -17.64 -3.60 -13.09
CA THR A 98 -18.80 -3.03 -12.40
C THR A 98 -18.51 -1.56 -12.13
N ILE A 99 -19.49 -0.68 -12.36
CA ILE A 99 -19.36 0.76 -12.07
C ILE A 99 -20.36 1.12 -10.99
N ILE A 100 -19.87 1.56 -9.84
CA ILE A 100 -20.68 1.94 -8.68
C ILE A 100 -20.55 3.45 -8.48
N HIS A 101 -21.68 4.14 -8.61
CA HIS A 101 -21.79 5.54 -8.22
C HIS A 101 -22.18 5.62 -6.74
N ASP A 102 -21.28 6.16 -5.93
CA ASP A 102 -21.51 6.44 -4.52
C ASP A 102 -21.52 7.96 -4.30
N PRO A 103 -22.72 8.56 -4.12
CA PRO A 103 -22.89 10.00 -4.07
C PRO A 103 -22.45 10.64 -2.75
N ASP A 104 -22.01 9.86 -1.75
CA ASP A 104 -21.56 10.39 -0.47
C ASP A 104 -20.42 11.41 -0.66
N GLN A 105 -20.62 12.62 -0.15
CA GLN A 105 -19.66 13.72 -0.24
C GLN A 105 -18.80 13.86 1.02
N GLU A 106 -19.13 13.12 2.08
CA GLU A 106 -18.41 13.15 3.35
C GLU A 106 -17.25 12.13 3.39
N SER A 107 -17.14 11.26 2.38
CA SER A 107 -16.05 10.30 2.22
C SER A 107 -15.30 10.45 0.91
N THR A 108 -14.00 10.15 0.95
CA THR A 108 -13.14 10.14 -0.24
C THR A 108 -13.37 8.87 -1.05
N ASP A 109 -13.05 8.88 -2.36
CA ASP A 109 -13.15 7.66 -3.18
C ASP A 109 -12.22 6.54 -2.72
N PHE A 110 -11.10 6.89 -2.07
CA PHE A 110 -10.26 5.90 -1.40
C PHE A 110 -11.05 5.22 -0.26
N GLY A 111 -11.73 5.99 0.59
CA GLY A 111 -12.55 5.45 1.66
C GLY A 111 -13.73 4.60 1.15
N LYS A 112 -14.43 5.09 0.12
CA LYS A 112 -15.52 4.35 -0.55
C LYS A 112 -15.03 3.00 -1.06
N ALA A 113 -13.89 2.98 -1.74
CA ALA A 113 -13.30 1.75 -2.27
C ALA A 113 -12.86 0.76 -1.17
N ILE A 114 -12.20 1.23 -0.10
CA ILE A 114 -11.82 0.34 1.02
C ILE A 114 -13.07 -0.27 1.67
N ASN A 115 -14.08 0.55 1.97
CA ASN A 115 -15.31 0.07 2.61
C ASN A 115 -16.01 -0.98 1.74
N TRP A 116 -16.06 -0.77 0.43
CA TRP A 116 -16.61 -1.74 -0.51
C TRP A 116 -15.81 -3.05 -0.51
N ILE A 117 -14.47 -2.98 -0.62
CA ILE A 117 -13.61 -4.18 -0.62
C ILE A 117 -13.81 -4.98 0.67
N ARG A 118 -13.85 -4.30 1.82
CA ARG A 118 -14.05 -4.93 3.14
C ARG A 118 -15.44 -5.56 3.27
N LYS A 119 -16.47 -4.92 2.72
CA LYS A 119 -17.84 -5.46 2.72
C LYS A 119 -17.97 -6.74 1.89
N GLU A 120 -17.32 -6.79 0.72
CA GLU A 120 -17.38 -7.96 -0.17
C GLU A 120 -16.45 -9.10 0.27
N ASN A 121 -15.52 -8.84 1.20
CA ASN A 121 -14.56 -9.82 1.73
C ASN A 121 -14.63 -9.85 3.26
N SER A 122 -15.72 -10.38 3.81
CA SER A 122 -15.98 -10.40 5.27
C SER A 122 -14.95 -11.18 6.08
N GLU A 123 -14.29 -12.16 5.45
CA GLU A 123 -13.19 -12.94 6.06
C GLU A 123 -11.87 -12.17 6.14
N GLY A 124 -11.83 -10.95 5.57
CA GLY A 124 -10.64 -10.11 5.49
C GLY A 124 -9.82 -10.35 4.22
N ILE A 125 -9.17 -9.28 3.74
CA ILE A 125 -8.29 -9.34 2.56
C ILE A 125 -7.22 -8.26 2.67
N ASP A 126 -5.99 -8.53 2.25
CA ASP A 126 -5.00 -7.46 2.16
C ASP A 126 -5.35 -6.49 1.02
N ILE A 127 -5.12 -5.19 1.21
CA ILE A 127 -5.35 -4.14 0.20
C ILE A 127 -4.00 -3.49 -0.11
N VAL A 128 -3.60 -3.50 -1.38
CA VAL A 128 -2.47 -2.72 -1.87
C VAL A 128 -3.03 -1.54 -2.64
N ALA A 129 -2.91 -0.34 -2.07
CA ALA A 129 -3.31 0.90 -2.70
C ALA A 129 -2.14 1.49 -3.52
N LEU A 130 -2.40 1.79 -4.79
CA LEU A 130 -1.50 2.51 -5.69
C LEU A 130 -1.93 3.98 -5.73
N GLY A 131 -1.11 4.83 -5.14
CA GLY A 131 -1.33 6.26 -5.10
C GLY A 131 -0.13 6.94 -4.46
N GLY A 132 0.37 8.00 -5.09
CA GLY A 132 1.52 8.73 -4.60
C GLY A 132 1.14 9.66 -3.45
N ILE A 133 1.99 9.72 -2.42
CA ILE A 133 2.03 10.80 -1.40
C ILE A 133 2.58 12.10 -2.03
N GLY A 134 3.20 12.01 -3.21
CA GLY A 134 3.73 13.15 -3.95
C GLY A 134 2.65 14.05 -4.59
N GLY A 135 3.02 15.30 -4.89
CA GLY A 135 2.11 16.31 -5.41
C GLY A 135 1.55 17.20 -4.30
N ARG A 136 0.23 17.23 -4.16
CA ARG A 136 -0.45 18.03 -3.13
C ARG A 136 -0.22 17.44 -1.74
N VAL A 137 0.36 18.23 -0.83
CA VAL A 137 0.69 17.81 0.54
C VAL A 137 -0.54 17.31 1.31
N ASP A 138 -1.68 18.00 1.17
CA ASP A 138 -2.92 17.61 1.82
C ASP A 138 -3.45 16.25 1.34
N GLN A 139 -3.27 15.93 0.05
CA GLN A 139 -3.62 14.61 -0.50
C GLN A 139 -2.66 13.52 -0.02
N GLY A 140 -1.37 13.83 0.10
CA GLY A 140 -0.39 12.91 0.68
C GLY A 140 -0.71 12.57 2.13
N LEU A 141 -1.00 13.59 2.95
CA LEU A 141 -1.43 13.40 4.34
C LEU A 141 -2.77 12.65 4.45
N SER A 142 -3.71 12.91 3.53
CA SER A 142 -4.99 12.18 3.46
C SER A 142 -4.79 10.67 3.25
N GLN A 143 -3.86 10.27 2.39
CA GLN A 143 -3.56 8.84 2.18
C GLN A 143 -2.96 8.18 3.42
N LEU A 144 -2.05 8.85 4.12
CA LEU A 144 -1.52 8.36 5.40
C LEU A 144 -2.61 8.29 6.47
N HIS A 145 -3.48 9.30 6.53
CA HIS A 145 -4.64 9.32 7.41
C HIS A 145 -5.55 8.09 7.18
N HIS A 146 -5.79 7.71 5.92
CA HIS A 146 -6.63 6.54 5.61
C HIS A 146 -6.08 5.22 6.17
N LEU A 147 -4.75 5.05 6.25
CA LEU A 147 -4.16 3.88 6.91
C LEU A 147 -4.59 3.79 8.39
N TYR A 148 -4.61 4.91 9.11
CA TYR A 148 -5.10 4.95 10.50
C TYR A 148 -6.63 4.79 10.57
N ARG A 149 -7.37 5.40 9.64
CA ARG A 149 -8.84 5.43 9.66
C ARG A 149 -9.49 4.09 9.34
N PHE A 150 -8.89 3.30 8.46
CA PHE A 150 -9.46 2.05 7.95
C PHE A 150 -8.80 0.78 8.49
N GLN A 151 -7.73 0.92 9.25
CA GLN A 151 -7.08 -0.19 9.92
C GLN A 151 -7.16 0.00 11.44
N THR A 152 -8.37 -0.04 12.00
CA THR A 152 -8.61 0.21 13.43
C THR A 152 -8.45 -1.05 14.29
N ASP A 153 -8.62 -2.23 13.70
CA ASP A 153 -8.48 -3.51 14.37
C ASP A 153 -7.03 -3.72 14.88
N PRO A 154 -6.83 -3.99 16.18
CA PRO A 154 -5.51 -4.23 16.75
C PRO A 154 -4.79 -5.47 16.19
N VAL A 155 -5.51 -6.42 15.58
CA VAL A 155 -4.93 -7.68 15.07
C VAL A 155 -5.11 -7.88 13.56
N TYR A 156 -5.56 -6.86 12.82
CA TYR A 156 -5.73 -6.90 11.37
C TYR A 156 -6.68 -8.01 10.85
N ALA A 157 -7.75 -8.37 11.58
CA ALA A 157 -8.66 -9.44 11.18
C ALA A 157 -9.37 -9.15 9.86
N GLN A 158 -9.58 -7.88 9.50
CA GLN A 158 -10.11 -7.50 8.19
C GLN A 158 -9.07 -7.48 7.07
N GLY A 159 -7.81 -7.83 7.36
CA GLY A 159 -6.68 -7.73 6.45
C GLY A 159 -5.95 -6.38 6.54
N ARG A 160 -4.74 -6.36 6.01
CA ARG A 160 -3.80 -5.23 6.08
C ARG A 160 -3.97 -4.28 4.90
N ILE A 161 -3.52 -3.03 5.08
CA ILE A 161 -3.48 -2.03 4.03
C ILE A 161 -2.03 -1.59 3.82
N TYR A 162 -1.58 -1.69 2.57
CA TYR A 162 -0.29 -1.23 2.10
C TYR A 162 -0.51 -0.08 1.12
N LEU A 163 0.29 0.97 1.22
CA LEU A 163 0.33 2.08 0.29
C LEU A 163 1.64 2.00 -0.49
N LEU A 164 1.56 1.77 -1.79
CA LEU A 164 2.70 1.89 -2.68
C LEU A 164 2.66 3.26 -3.34
N SER A 165 3.61 4.11 -2.95
CA SER A 165 3.71 5.50 -3.36
C SER A 165 5.12 5.77 -3.89
N GLY A 166 5.24 6.12 -5.17
CA GLY A 166 6.54 6.39 -5.79
C GLY A 166 7.43 5.15 -5.71
N SER A 167 8.57 5.29 -5.03
CA SER A 167 9.56 4.22 -4.82
C SER A 167 9.51 3.65 -3.40
N SER A 168 8.37 3.69 -2.71
CA SER A 168 8.27 3.16 -1.34
C SER A 168 6.95 2.43 -1.08
N LEU A 169 7.05 1.41 -0.24
CA LEU A 169 5.91 0.70 0.34
C LEU A 169 5.75 1.13 1.80
N THR A 170 4.57 1.62 2.15
CA THR A 170 4.24 2.13 3.48
C THR A 170 3.05 1.36 4.06
N PHE A 171 3.11 0.99 5.33
CA PHE A 171 2.00 0.35 6.04
C PHE A 171 2.04 0.67 7.53
N LEU A 172 0.91 0.47 8.22
CA LEU A 172 0.75 0.83 9.62
C LEU A 172 1.00 -0.36 10.55
N LEU A 173 1.98 -0.22 11.44
CA LEU A 173 2.25 -1.13 12.54
C LEU A 173 1.39 -0.74 13.74
N LYS A 174 0.69 -1.71 14.33
CA LYS A 174 -0.04 -1.57 15.59
C LYS A 174 0.90 -1.61 16.78
N ALA A 175 0.43 -1.21 17.95
CA ALA A 175 1.16 -1.50 19.19
C ALA A 175 1.44 -3.01 19.31
N GLY A 176 2.71 -3.39 19.48
CA GLY A 176 3.14 -4.79 19.50
C GLY A 176 4.57 -5.00 19.03
N VAL A 177 4.89 -6.25 18.68
CA VAL A 177 6.19 -6.67 18.14
C VAL A 177 5.99 -7.17 16.71
N HIS A 178 6.71 -6.60 15.77
CA HIS A 178 6.59 -6.85 14.35
C HIS A 178 7.88 -7.48 13.83
N HIS A 179 7.76 -8.58 13.10
CA HIS A 179 8.83 -9.21 12.34
C HIS A 179 8.54 -9.01 10.86
N ILE A 180 9.33 -8.16 10.20
CA ILE A 180 9.14 -7.77 8.81
C ILE A 180 10.19 -8.48 7.97
N GLN A 181 9.77 -9.49 7.22
CA GLN A 181 10.61 -10.19 6.26
C GLN A 181 10.91 -9.26 5.08
N VAL A 182 12.14 -8.77 5.02
CA VAL A 182 12.64 -7.86 3.97
C VAL A 182 13.42 -8.60 2.90
N ARG A 183 13.99 -9.78 3.20
CA ARG A 183 14.64 -10.67 2.22
C ARG A 183 14.34 -12.12 2.55
N GLU A 184 14.21 -12.99 1.55
CA GLU A 184 13.98 -14.43 1.72
C GLU A 184 14.90 -15.18 0.76
N ASP A 185 15.63 -16.19 1.27
CA ASP A 185 16.61 -16.92 0.46
C ASP A 185 15.93 -17.61 -0.73
N GLY A 186 16.47 -17.39 -1.93
CA GLY A 186 15.91 -17.92 -3.18
C GLY A 186 14.82 -17.04 -3.81
N GLU A 187 14.40 -15.94 -3.17
CA GLU A 187 13.55 -14.92 -3.79
C GLU A 187 14.37 -13.72 -4.30
N GLN A 188 13.80 -12.94 -5.22
CA GLN A 188 14.41 -11.70 -5.69
C GLN A 188 14.37 -10.65 -4.57
N ASP A 189 15.46 -9.88 -4.38
CA ASP A 189 15.41 -8.69 -3.53
C ASP A 189 14.62 -7.58 -4.24
N VAL A 190 13.48 -7.22 -3.65
CA VAL A 190 12.56 -6.20 -4.19
C VAL A 190 12.67 -4.88 -3.45
N PHE A 191 13.41 -4.82 -2.33
CA PHE A 191 13.52 -3.64 -1.50
C PHE A 191 14.89 -2.98 -1.61
N GLY A 192 14.89 -1.66 -1.53
CA GLY A 192 16.09 -0.87 -1.32
C GLY A 192 16.47 -0.88 0.16
N LYS A 193 17.59 -0.25 0.48
CA LYS A 193 18.06 -0.18 1.87
C LYS A 193 17.26 0.78 2.76
N HIS A 194 16.67 1.84 2.20
CA HIS A 194 16.13 2.94 3.01
C HIS A 194 14.81 2.58 3.68
N VAL A 195 14.72 2.85 4.99
CA VAL A 195 13.50 2.69 5.79
C VAL A 195 13.23 3.91 6.66
N GLY A 196 11.98 4.03 7.10
CA GLY A 196 11.56 5.00 8.10
C GLY A 196 10.45 4.46 9.01
N ILE A 197 10.43 4.95 10.25
CA ILE A 197 9.45 4.61 11.28
C ILE A 197 8.88 5.93 11.83
N ILE A 198 7.60 6.19 11.56
CA ILE A 198 6.98 7.52 11.73
C ILE A 198 5.77 7.44 12.67
N PRO A 199 5.84 8.03 13.88
CA PRO A 199 4.74 8.10 14.85
C PRO A 199 3.78 9.24 14.49
N LEU A 200 3.05 9.11 13.38
CA LEU A 200 2.28 10.22 12.81
C LEU A 200 1.10 10.66 13.69
N LYS A 201 0.45 9.74 14.38
CA LYS A 201 -0.77 10.01 15.17
C LYS A 201 -0.47 10.56 16.57
N GLU A 202 0.49 9.96 17.27
CA GLU A 202 0.87 10.29 18.64
C GLU A 202 2.32 9.82 18.90
N PRO A 203 3.06 10.43 19.84
CA PRO A 203 4.40 9.95 20.24
C PRO A 203 4.42 8.48 20.65
N SER A 204 5.54 7.81 20.41
CA SER A 204 5.71 6.37 20.69
C SER A 204 7.11 6.07 21.22
N ILE A 205 7.25 4.91 21.87
CA ILE A 205 8.52 4.30 22.27
C ILE A 205 8.76 3.09 21.38
N ILE A 206 9.87 3.10 20.65
CA ILE A 206 10.25 2.02 19.72
C ILE A 206 11.57 1.35 20.12
N SER A 207 11.67 0.05 19.82
CA SER A 207 12.92 -0.71 19.82
C SER A 207 13.04 -1.46 18.51
N THR A 208 14.22 -1.47 17.90
CA THR A 208 14.43 -2.10 16.59
C THR A 208 15.58 -3.09 16.61
N SER A 209 15.55 -4.05 15.69
CA SER A 209 16.68 -4.93 15.39
C SER A 209 16.75 -5.21 13.88
N GLY A 210 17.96 -5.22 13.33
CA GLY A 210 18.23 -5.51 11.92
C GLY A 210 18.38 -4.25 11.06
N LEU A 211 18.48 -3.07 11.68
CA LEU A 211 18.72 -1.79 11.03
C LEU A 211 20.12 -1.26 11.37
N GLU A 212 20.66 -0.39 10.51
CA GLU A 212 21.96 0.28 10.72
C GLU A 212 21.95 1.11 12.01
N TRP A 213 20.86 1.85 12.24
CA TRP A 213 20.66 2.62 13.45
C TRP A 213 19.56 1.97 14.28
N ASP A 214 19.92 0.86 14.92
CA ASP A 214 19.05 0.19 15.88
C ASP A 214 18.94 0.98 17.19
N VAL A 215 17.75 0.97 17.78
CA VAL A 215 17.43 1.71 19.00
C VAL A 215 16.75 0.81 20.04
N THR A 216 16.84 1.19 21.32
CA THR A 216 16.18 0.49 22.44
C THR A 216 15.42 1.48 23.31
N ASP A 217 14.12 1.23 23.47
CA ASP A 217 13.18 2.04 24.26
C ASP A 217 13.29 3.54 23.93
N TRP A 218 13.35 3.83 22.63
CA TRP A 218 13.64 5.16 22.10
C TRP A 218 12.35 5.92 21.82
N GLN A 219 12.22 7.10 22.43
CA GLN A 219 11.08 7.98 22.22
C GLN A 219 11.16 8.62 20.83
N THR A 220 10.07 8.51 20.08
CA THR A 220 9.90 9.10 18.76
C THR A 220 8.63 9.94 18.68
N GLU A 221 8.71 11.10 18.05
CA GLU A 221 7.59 12.01 17.86
C GLU A 221 7.78 12.97 16.67
N ILE A 222 6.68 13.40 16.07
CA ILE A 222 6.72 14.48 15.07
C ILE A 222 7.15 15.79 15.77
N GLY A 223 8.12 16.48 15.17
CA GLY A 223 8.72 17.69 15.75
C GLY A 223 9.88 17.42 16.72
N GLY A 224 10.17 16.15 17.02
CA GLY A 224 11.29 15.72 17.85
C GLY A 224 12.14 14.67 17.13
N GLN A 225 12.32 13.54 17.80
CA GLN A 225 13.14 12.43 17.33
C GLN A 225 12.35 11.55 16.34
N LEU A 226 12.88 11.36 15.14
CA LEU A 226 12.20 10.62 14.07
C LEU A 226 13.16 9.66 13.35
N SER A 227 12.76 8.41 13.18
CA SER A 227 13.56 7.44 12.42
C SER A 227 13.30 7.61 10.93
N THR A 228 14.06 8.50 10.30
CA THR A 228 14.05 8.70 8.84
C THR A 228 15.42 8.41 8.25
N SER A 229 15.45 7.93 7.00
CA SER A 229 16.69 7.57 6.30
C SER A 229 17.51 6.50 7.02
N ASN A 230 16.86 5.61 7.77
CA ASN A 230 17.50 4.45 8.37
C ASN A 230 17.77 3.40 7.27
N HIS A 231 18.61 2.40 7.53
CA HIS A 231 18.97 1.39 6.54
C HIS A 231 18.72 -0.03 7.05
N VAL A 232 18.15 -0.87 6.20
CA VAL A 232 18.24 -2.33 6.35
C VAL A 232 19.68 -2.75 6.04
N LEU A 233 20.33 -3.47 6.95
CA LEU A 233 21.67 -4.01 6.71
C LEU A 233 21.63 -5.05 5.57
N PRO A 234 22.74 -5.27 4.82
CA PRO A 234 22.77 -6.19 3.69
C PRO A 234 22.31 -7.63 4.02
N ASP A 235 22.74 -8.16 5.16
CA ASP A 235 22.44 -9.54 5.57
C ASP A 235 21.15 -9.67 6.39
N THR A 236 20.45 -8.56 6.65
CA THR A 236 19.18 -8.60 7.38
C THR A 236 18.11 -9.23 6.49
N GLN A 237 17.60 -10.38 6.94
CA GLN A 237 16.41 -11.03 6.36
C GLN A 237 15.11 -10.54 7.02
N VAL A 238 15.15 -10.27 8.33
CA VAL A 238 14.00 -9.84 9.12
C VAL A 238 14.36 -8.59 9.92
N VAL A 239 13.58 -7.54 9.75
CA VAL A 239 13.61 -6.35 10.62
C VAL A 239 12.61 -6.56 11.74
N GLN A 240 13.05 -6.47 12.99
CA GLN A 240 12.18 -6.50 14.16
C GLN A 240 11.89 -5.08 14.63
N ILE A 241 10.62 -4.76 14.88
CA ILE A 241 10.20 -3.47 15.46
C ILE A 241 9.22 -3.75 16.60
N LYS A 242 9.56 -3.32 17.80
CA LYS A 242 8.63 -3.22 18.94
C LYS A 242 8.17 -1.77 19.05
N THR A 243 6.88 -1.56 19.20
CA THR A 243 6.28 -0.23 19.35
C THR A 243 5.15 -0.29 20.37
N ASP A 244 5.02 0.74 21.21
CA ASP A 244 3.93 0.85 22.20
C ASP A 244 2.67 1.53 21.66
N LYS A 245 2.79 2.20 20.50
CA LYS A 245 1.70 2.88 19.78
C LYS A 245 1.77 2.58 18.29
N ASP A 246 0.74 3.01 17.57
CA ASP A 246 0.64 2.82 16.13
C ASP A 246 1.64 3.72 15.37
N VAL A 247 2.53 3.12 14.59
CA VAL A 247 3.55 3.83 13.79
C VAL A 247 3.51 3.40 12.33
N LEU A 248 3.78 4.31 11.41
CA LEU A 248 3.98 3.97 10.01
C LEU A 248 5.38 3.38 9.83
N PHE A 249 5.46 2.26 9.12
CA PHE A 249 6.71 1.75 8.58
C PHE A 249 6.73 2.01 7.07
N THR A 250 7.84 2.53 6.58
CA THR A 250 8.07 2.73 5.15
C THR A 250 9.40 2.12 4.74
N ILE A 251 9.43 1.42 3.60
CA ILE A 251 10.62 0.83 3.01
C ILE A 251 10.70 1.18 1.53
N ALA A 252 11.87 1.61 1.10
CA ALA A 252 12.14 1.89 -0.31
C ALA A 252 12.09 0.60 -1.13
N LEU A 253 11.59 0.70 -2.36
CA LEU A 253 11.67 -0.36 -3.36
C LEU A 253 13.07 -0.35 -3.98
N GLY A 254 13.55 -1.53 -4.37
CA GLY A 254 14.80 -1.67 -5.11
C GLY A 254 14.67 -1.00 -6.48
N GLN A 255 15.76 -0.40 -6.97
CA GLN A 255 15.78 0.09 -8.35
C GLN A 255 15.66 -1.10 -9.31
N VAL A 256 14.72 -1.00 -10.24
CA VAL A 256 14.63 -1.92 -11.37
C VAL A 256 15.28 -1.24 -12.56
N ASP A 257 16.29 -1.86 -13.14
CA ASP A 257 17.02 -1.31 -14.29
C ASP A 257 16.03 -0.84 -15.38
N GLY A 258 16.09 0.45 -15.73
CA GLY A 258 15.31 1.06 -16.82
C GLY A 258 14.07 1.87 -16.43
N GLU A 259 13.80 2.13 -15.15
CA GLU A 259 12.80 3.13 -14.74
C GLU A 259 13.46 4.51 -14.61
N ASP A 260 13.29 5.37 -15.62
CA ASP A 260 13.85 6.72 -15.65
C ASP A 260 13.31 7.59 -14.48
N HIS A 261 14.23 8.23 -13.78
CA HIS A 261 13.95 9.24 -12.77
C HIS A 261 14.01 10.65 -13.40
N GLU A 262 12.84 11.19 -13.73
CA GLU A 262 12.60 12.65 -13.72
C GLU A 262 11.50 12.98 -12.71
#